data_AF-B9XCL3-F1
#
_entry.id   AF-B9XCL3-F1
#
_cell.length_a   1.000
_cell.length_b   1.000
_cell.length_c   1.000
_cell.angle_alpha   90.00
_cell.angle_beta   90.00
_cell.angle_gamma   90.00
#
_symmetry.space_group_name_H-M   'P 1'
#
loop_
_entity.id
_entity.type
_entity.pdbx_description
1 polymer ?
#
loop_
_entity_poly.entity_id
_entity_poly.type
_entity_poly.pdbx_seq_one_letter_code
_entity_poly.pdbx_strand_id
1 'polypeptide(L)'
;MFNLEQEIKKWRRQLAAGGIKSSAALEELECHLREDIQRQMQSGVGAQPAFEDAVRRIGKVETLKEEFMKIKRTEAQQRRLARISLIIGGMVYLLGGIFGLLKSDLGSTERLLGFAAVIFSLLSLGSGRYLSRFLPVLTSDRARIKVQFACALPAVAWVFVYFYVILPHCNLTLGEVVVATLWGIAPLAIVGGITNGMDEAAYISTHSAS
;
A
#
# COMPACT_ATOMS: atom_id res chain seq x y z
N MET A 1 -29.45 -39.30 -6.88
CA MET A 1 -28.10 -39.55 -6.34
C MET A 1 -27.46 -38.19 -6.10
N PHE A 2 -26.89 -37.95 -4.92
CA PHE A 2 -26.27 -36.65 -4.62
C PHE A 2 -25.00 -36.45 -5.47
N ASN A 3 -24.86 -35.29 -6.11
CA ASN A 3 -23.69 -34.93 -6.90
C ASN A 3 -22.98 -33.73 -6.27
N LEU A 4 -21.91 -34.02 -5.54
CA LEU A 4 -21.14 -33.05 -4.77
C LEU A 4 -20.62 -31.89 -5.64
N GLU A 5 -20.11 -32.19 -6.84
CA GLU A 5 -19.56 -31.17 -7.74
C GLU A 5 -20.63 -30.21 -8.27
N GLN A 6 -21.85 -30.71 -8.51
CA GLN A 6 -22.95 -29.85 -8.93
C GLN A 6 -23.41 -28.92 -7.78
N GLU A 7 -23.48 -29.43 -6.56
CA GLU A 7 -23.89 -28.63 -5.40
C GLU A 7 -22.82 -27.59 -5.01
N ILE A 8 -21.52 -27.92 -5.08
CA ILE A 8 -20.44 -26.93 -4.89
C ILE A 8 -20.53 -25.81 -5.93
N LYS A 9 -20.73 -26.15 -7.22
CA LYS A 9 -20.91 -25.13 -8.28
C LYS A 9 -22.13 -24.24 -8.04
N LYS A 10 -23.24 -24.83 -7.58
CA LYS A 10 -24.46 -24.09 -7.26
C LYS A 10 -24.26 -23.15 -6.08
N TRP A 11 -23.63 -23.62 -5.02
CA TRP A 11 -23.25 -22.82 -3.85
C TRP A 11 -22.33 -21.65 -4.24
N ARG A 12 -21.30 -21.89 -5.07
CA ARG A 12 -20.43 -20.82 -5.59
C ARG A 12 -21.21 -19.76 -6.36
N ARG A 13 -22.18 -20.17 -7.19
CA ARG A 13 -23.07 -19.23 -7.91
C ARG A 13 -23.94 -18.42 -6.95
N GLN A 14 -24.44 -19.03 -5.88
CA GLN A 14 -25.23 -18.34 -4.86
C GLN A 14 -24.40 -17.29 -4.11
N LEU A 15 -23.15 -17.60 -3.73
CA LEU A 15 -22.23 -16.62 -3.13
C LEU A 15 -21.95 -15.45 -4.07
N ALA A 16 -21.71 -15.73 -5.35
CA ALA A 16 -21.50 -14.71 -6.36
C ALA A 16 -22.73 -13.80 -6.53
N ALA A 17 -23.92 -14.39 -6.60
CA ALA A 17 -25.19 -13.66 -6.68
C ALA A 17 -25.49 -12.85 -5.40
N GLY A 18 -25.07 -13.33 -4.23
CA GLY A 18 -25.19 -12.63 -2.95
C GLY A 18 -24.25 -11.42 -2.80
N GLY A 19 -23.29 -11.26 -3.72
CA GLY A 19 -22.41 -10.09 -3.80
C GLY A 19 -20.93 -10.37 -3.51
N ILE A 20 -20.54 -11.63 -3.29
CA ILE A 20 -19.12 -12.03 -3.21
C ILE A 20 -18.59 -12.19 -4.63
N LYS A 21 -18.26 -11.05 -5.27
CA LYS A 21 -17.82 -11.01 -6.68
C LYS A 21 -16.33 -11.30 -6.91
N SER A 22 -15.53 -11.33 -5.84
CA SER A 22 -14.09 -11.60 -5.96
C SER A 22 -13.86 -13.07 -6.29
N SER A 23 -13.25 -13.37 -7.45
CA SER A 23 -12.93 -14.75 -7.85
C SER A 23 -12.01 -15.44 -6.84
N ALA A 24 -11.02 -14.70 -6.32
CA ALA A 24 -10.09 -15.21 -5.31
C ALA A 24 -10.81 -15.56 -3.99
N ALA A 25 -11.75 -14.73 -3.54
CA ALA A 25 -12.53 -15.01 -2.33
C ALA A 25 -13.44 -16.23 -2.50
N LEU A 26 -14.05 -16.40 -3.69
CA LEU A 26 -14.86 -17.58 -3.99
C LEU A 26 -14.02 -18.86 -4.05
N GLU A 27 -12.79 -18.78 -4.56
CA GLU A 27 -11.86 -19.90 -4.64
C GLU A 27 -11.32 -20.31 -3.27
N GLU A 28 -10.97 -19.35 -2.41
CA GLU A 28 -10.58 -19.60 -1.02
C GLU A 28 -11.70 -20.27 -0.22
N LEU A 29 -12.93 -19.76 -0.32
CA LEU A 29 -14.10 -20.34 0.34
C LEU A 29 -14.41 -21.75 -0.18
N GLU A 30 -14.30 -21.97 -1.49
CA GLU A 30 -14.48 -23.30 -2.09
C GLU A 30 -13.41 -24.30 -1.61
N CYS A 31 -12.15 -23.85 -1.50
CA CYS A 31 -11.06 -24.66 -0.97
C CYS A 31 -11.39 -25.14 0.46
N HIS A 32 -11.75 -24.21 1.35
CA HIS A 32 -12.15 -24.54 2.72
C HIS A 32 -13.37 -25.47 2.79
N LEU A 33 -14.37 -25.23 1.95
CA LEU A 33 -15.55 -26.10 1.86
C LEU A 33 -15.14 -27.54 1.50
N ARG A 34 -14.28 -27.70 0.49
CA ARG A 34 -13.81 -29.01 0.03
C ARG A 34 -12.96 -29.73 1.08
N GLU A 35 -12.07 -29.00 1.75
CA GLU A 35 -11.25 -29.53 2.86
C GLU A 35 -12.11 -30.04 4.03
N ASP A 36 -13.16 -29.30 4.42
CA ASP A 36 -14.07 -29.72 5.48
C ASP A 36 -14.89 -30.94 5.07
N ILE A 37 -15.43 -30.97 3.84
CA ILE A 37 -16.17 -32.12 3.31
C ILE A 37 -15.28 -33.36 3.26
N GLN A 38 -14.05 -33.22 2.78
CA GLN A 38 -13.09 -34.32 2.71
C GLN A 38 -12.79 -34.87 4.10
N ARG A 39 -12.58 -34.01 5.10
CA ARG A 39 -12.36 -34.43 6.50
C ARG A 39 -13.56 -35.20 7.07
N GLN A 40 -14.78 -34.75 6.80
CA GLN A 40 -15.99 -35.44 7.26
C GLN A 40 -16.22 -36.77 6.54
N MET A 41 -15.94 -36.83 5.24
CA MET A 41 -15.99 -38.08 4.49
C MET A 41 -14.95 -39.10 4.96
N GLN A 42 -13.75 -38.63 5.34
CA GLN A 42 -12.72 -39.49 5.96
C GLN A 42 -13.15 -40.04 7.32
N SER A 43 -14.00 -39.32 8.07
CA SER A 43 -14.61 -39.82 9.31
C SER A 43 -15.87 -40.66 9.08
N GLY A 44 -16.16 -41.07 7.84
CA GLY A 44 -17.27 -41.97 7.51
C GLY A 44 -18.63 -41.29 7.26
N VAL A 45 -18.67 -39.95 7.20
CA VAL A 45 -19.91 -39.22 6.88
C VAL A 45 -20.20 -39.29 5.38
N GLY A 46 -21.46 -39.51 5.00
CA GLY A 46 -21.87 -39.48 3.59
C GLY A 46 -21.68 -38.09 2.94
N ALA A 47 -21.48 -38.05 1.63
CA ALA A 47 -21.17 -36.81 0.90
C ALA A 47 -22.24 -35.70 1.06
N GLN A 48 -23.53 -36.07 1.09
CA GLN A 48 -24.63 -35.11 1.28
C GLN A 48 -24.62 -34.45 2.67
N PRO A 49 -24.67 -35.20 3.78
CA PRO A 49 -24.61 -34.60 5.12
C PRO A 49 -23.29 -33.86 5.37
N ALA A 50 -22.16 -34.32 4.79
CA ALA A 50 -20.89 -33.62 4.88
C ALA A 50 -20.93 -32.24 4.20
N PHE A 51 -21.55 -32.14 3.01
CA PHE A 51 -21.74 -30.87 2.32
C PHE A 51 -22.67 -29.92 3.09
N GLU A 52 -23.81 -30.42 3.56
CA GLU A 52 -24.78 -29.61 4.31
C GLU A 52 -24.18 -29.05 5.62
N ASP A 53 -23.40 -29.87 6.35
CA ASP A 53 -22.70 -29.41 7.55
C ASP A 53 -21.60 -28.40 7.23
N ALA A 54 -20.79 -28.64 6.18
CA ALA A 54 -19.72 -27.73 5.79
C ALA A 54 -20.26 -26.37 5.32
N VAL A 55 -21.34 -26.33 4.54
CA VAL A 55 -22.02 -25.07 4.17
C VAL A 55 -22.55 -24.35 5.40
N ARG A 56 -23.13 -25.09 6.36
CA ARG A 56 -23.61 -24.51 7.62
C ARG A 56 -22.48 -23.90 8.46
N ARG A 57 -21.30 -24.54 8.49
CA ARG A 57 -20.11 -24.06 9.21
C ARG A 57 -19.51 -22.80 8.58
N ILE A 58 -19.47 -22.70 7.26
CA ILE A 58 -19.00 -21.50 6.55
C ILE A 58 -19.94 -20.31 6.83
N GLY A 59 -21.22 -20.58 7.05
CA GLY A 59 -22.19 -19.58 7.50
C GLY A 59 -22.96 -18.90 6.35
N LYS A 60 -23.84 -17.96 6.70
CA LYS A 60 -24.74 -17.29 5.75
C LYS A 60 -23.98 -16.30 4.87
N VAL A 61 -24.38 -16.24 3.59
CA VAL A 61 -23.77 -15.39 2.55
C VAL A 61 -23.74 -13.91 2.97
N GLU A 62 -24.76 -13.46 3.69
CA GLU A 62 -24.88 -12.08 4.18
C GLU A 62 -23.78 -11.74 5.20
N THR A 63 -23.49 -12.66 6.13
CA THR A 63 -22.44 -12.48 7.14
C THR A 63 -21.05 -12.48 6.51
N LEU A 64 -20.81 -13.39 5.56
CA LEU A 64 -19.56 -13.40 4.78
C LEU A 64 -19.37 -12.07 4.02
N LYS A 65 -20.43 -11.59 3.35
CA LYS A 65 -20.40 -10.32 2.64
C LYS A 65 -20.04 -9.15 3.56
N GLU A 66 -20.62 -9.09 4.75
CA GLU A 66 -20.32 -8.04 5.73
C GLU A 66 -18.84 -8.06 6.16
N GLU A 67 -18.27 -9.23 6.44
CA GLU A 67 -16.85 -9.36 6.80
C GLU A 67 -15.92 -8.96 5.64
N PHE A 68 -16.20 -9.41 4.41
CA PHE A 68 -15.43 -8.99 3.24
C PHE A 68 -15.54 -7.48 2.97
N MET A 69 -16.72 -6.89 3.17
CA MET A 69 -16.92 -5.45 3.02
C MET A 69 -16.19 -4.64 4.10
N LYS A 70 -16.12 -5.16 5.32
CA LYS A 70 -15.38 -4.55 6.43
C LYS A 70 -13.88 -4.51 6.13
N ILE A 71 -13.31 -5.60 5.62
CA ILE A 71 -11.89 -5.66 5.20
C ILE A 71 -11.62 -4.62 4.11
N LYS A 72 -12.42 -4.60 3.03
CA LYS A 72 -12.29 -3.61 1.94
C LYS A 72 -12.40 -2.17 2.42
N ARG A 73 -13.30 -1.89 3.38
CA ARG A 73 -13.47 -0.55 3.96
C ARG A 73 -12.23 -0.11 4.71
N THR A 74 -11.64 -1.00 5.51
CA THR A 74 -10.42 -0.71 6.27
C THR A 74 -9.24 -0.43 5.35
N GLU A 75 -9.04 -1.21 4.30
CA GLU A 75 -7.98 -0.98 3.30
C GLU A 75 -8.15 0.36 2.57
N ALA A 76 -9.37 0.68 2.14
CA ALA A 76 -9.67 1.95 1.49
C ALA A 76 -9.44 3.14 2.44
N GLN A 77 -9.78 2.99 3.73
CA GLN A 77 -9.56 4.01 4.74
C GLN A 77 -8.06 4.22 5.02
N GLN A 78 -7.29 3.15 5.19
CA GLN A 78 -5.84 3.22 5.37
C GLN A 78 -5.16 3.92 4.19
N ARG A 79 -5.53 3.58 2.94
CA ARG A 79 -5.03 4.26 1.74
C ARG A 79 -5.42 5.74 1.67
N ARG A 80 -6.63 6.09 2.12
CA ARG A 80 -7.06 7.48 2.19
C ARG A 80 -6.22 8.25 3.21
N LEU A 81 -5.99 7.68 4.38
CA LEU A 81 -5.17 8.27 5.43
C LEU A 81 -3.71 8.44 4.97
N ALA A 82 -3.12 7.41 4.34
CA ALA A 82 -1.76 7.48 3.79
C ALA A 82 -1.60 8.55 2.71
N ARG A 83 -2.61 8.73 1.84
CA ARG A 83 -2.61 9.82 0.86
C ARG A 83 -2.73 11.20 1.51
N ILE A 84 -3.60 11.34 2.50
CA ILE A 84 -3.76 12.59 3.23
C ILE A 84 -2.47 12.94 3.98
N SER A 85 -1.84 11.99 4.67
CA SER A 85 -0.58 12.22 5.37
C SER A 85 0.54 12.63 4.43
N LEU A 86 0.63 12.02 3.25
CA LEU A 86 1.61 12.38 2.22
C LEU A 86 1.39 13.80 1.68
N ILE A 87 0.13 14.20 1.43
CA ILE A 87 -0.22 15.56 0.98
C ILE A 87 0.11 16.59 2.06
N ILE A 88 -0.29 16.32 3.31
CA ILE A 88 -0.01 17.21 4.45
C ILE A 88 1.50 17.35 4.65
N GLY A 89 2.25 16.24 4.63
CA GLY A 89 3.71 16.26 4.75
C GLY A 89 4.38 17.07 3.63
N GLY A 90 3.93 16.89 2.39
CA GLY A 90 4.39 17.69 1.25
C GLY A 90 4.08 19.19 1.38
N MET A 91 2.89 19.54 1.89
CA MET A 91 2.53 20.94 2.16
C MET A 91 3.37 21.56 3.28
N VAL A 92 3.57 20.85 4.40
CA VAL A 92 4.41 21.32 5.50
C VAL A 92 5.84 21.53 5.03
N TYR A 93 6.37 20.60 4.24
CA TYR A 93 7.69 20.71 3.64
C TYR A 93 7.80 21.93 2.70
N LEU A 94 6.83 22.14 1.82
CA LEU A 94 6.80 23.29 0.90
C LEU A 94 6.71 24.62 1.67
N LEU A 95 5.80 24.72 2.65
CA LEU A 95 5.61 25.95 3.42
C LEU A 95 6.84 26.25 4.29
N GLY A 96 7.40 25.23 4.94
CA GLY A 96 8.64 25.36 5.72
C GLY A 96 9.83 25.76 4.86
N GLY A 97 9.98 25.14 3.69
CA GLY A 97 11.02 25.49 2.72
C GLY A 97 10.90 26.92 2.20
N ILE A 98 9.71 27.34 1.76
CA ILE A 98 9.46 28.71 1.30
C ILE A 98 9.71 29.73 2.42
N PHE A 99 9.19 29.47 3.62
CA PHE A 99 9.38 30.36 4.76
C PHE A 99 10.87 30.47 5.15
N GLY A 100 11.58 29.35 5.20
CA GLY A 100 13.01 29.31 5.46
C GLY A 100 13.81 30.13 4.45
N LEU A 101 13.55 29.92 3.15
CA LEU A 101 14.25 30.61 2.05
C LEU A 101 13.95 32.11 1.98
N LEU A 102 12.73 32.52 2.33
CA LEU A 102 12.33 33.94 2.34
C LEU A 102 12.89 34.71 3.54
N LYS A 103 13.00 34.07 4.71
CA LYS A 103 13.53 34.71 5.92
C LYS A 103 15.05 34.72 6.01
N SER A 104 15.73 33.82 5.31
CA SER A 104 17.17 33.73 5.33
C SER A 104 17.83 34.80 4.47
N ASP A 105 18.93 35.36 4.98
CA ASP A 105 19.79 36.33 4.29
C ASP A 105 20.69 35.58 3.29
N LEU A 106 20.06 35.07 2.23
CA LEU A 106 20.67 34.25 1.19
C LEU A 106 21.00 35.07 -0.05
N GLY A 107 22.11 34.74 -0.69
CA GLY A 107 22.41 35.20 -2.04
C GLY A 107 21.41 34.65 -3.07
N SER A 108 21.33 35.29 -4.23
CA SER A 108 20.40 34.89 -5.32
C SER A 108 20.60 33.43 -5.77
N THR A 109 21.86 32.95 -5.77
CA THR A 109 22.21 31.58 -6.17
C THR A 109 21.71 30.53 -5.18
N GLU A 110 21.86 30.78 -3.89
CA GLU A 110 21.45 29.84 -2.84
C GLU A 110 19.91 29.74 -2.74
N ARG A 111 19.22 30.88 -2.92
CA ARG A 111 17.74 30.89 -3.02
C ARG A 111 17.27 30.04 -4.19
N LEU A 112 17.90 30.16 -5.36
CA LEU A 112 17.56 29.35 -6.53
C LEU A 112 17.76 27.86 -6.25
N LEU A 113 18.87 27.48 -5.60
CA LEU A 113 19.16 26.10 -5.20
C LEU A 113 18.11 25.56 -4.20
N GLY A 114 17.66 26.39 -3.27
CA GLY A 114 16.59 26.05 -2.33
C GLY A 114 15.26 25.78 -3.03
N PHE A 115 14.84 26.66 -3.96
CA PHE A 115 13.62 26.44 -4.74
C PHE A 115 13.73 25.18 -5.61
N ALA A 116 14.90 24.93 -6.21
CA ALA A 116 15.14 23.71 -6.98
C ALA A 116 14.98 22.45 -6.11
N ALA A 117 15.48 22.45 -4.87
CA ALA A 117 15.31 21.34 -3.93
C ALA A 117 13.83 21.07 -3.61
N VAL A 118 13.05 22.13 -3.36
CA VAL A 118 11.62 22.03 -3.07
C VAL A 118 10.87 21.46 -4.28
N ILE A 119 11.09 22.02 -5.47
CA ILE A 119 10.45 21.55 -6.71
C ILE A 119 10.81 20.09 -6.98
N PHE A 120 12.09 19.73 -6.89
CA PHE A 120 12.56 18.37 -7.11
C PHE A 120 11.93 17.37 -6.15
N SER A 121 11.80 17.72 -4.87
CA SER A 121 11.18 16.87 -3.85
C SER A 121 9.68 16.67 -4.11
N LEU A 122 8.97 17.72 -4.52
CA LEU A 122 7.54 17.66 -4.86
C LEU A 122 7.29 16.83 -6.12
N LEU A 123 8.13 17.04 -7.15
CA LEU A 123 8.09 16.22 -8.36
C LEU A 123 8.36 14.76 -8.03
N SER A 124 9.32 14.47 -7.15
CA SER A 124 9.62 13.11 -6.71
C SER A 124 8.43 12.46 -5.99
N LEU A 125 7.78 13.17 -5.06
CA LEU A 125 6.56 12.70 -4.40
C LEU A 125 5.41 12.45 -5.38
N GLY A 126 5.23 13.33 -6.36
CA GLY A 126 4.19 13.20 -7.39
C GLY A 126 4.49 12.11 -8.43
N SER A 127 5.76 11.86 -8.69
CA SER A 127 6.24 10.92 -9.73
C SER A 127 5.81 9.48 -9.46
N GLY A 128 5.50 9.11 -8.22
CA GLY A 128 4.98 7.79 -7.86
C GLY A 128 3.80 7.34 -8.72
N ARG A 129 2.90 8.26 -9.11
CA ARG A 129 1.77 7.94 -10.00
C ARG A 129 2.15 7.68 -11.45
N TYR A 130 3.24 8.26 -11.90
CA TYR A 130 3.75 8.04 -13.25
C TYR A 130 4.61 6.77 -13.29
N LEU A 131 5.46 6.59 -12.27
CA LEU A 131 6.28 5.39 -12.11
C LEU A 131 5.45 4.14 -11.85
N SER A 132 4.25 4.22 -11.27
CA SER A 132 3.37 3.07 -11.10
C SER A 132 3.04 2.34 -12.41
N ARG A 133 3.17 3.02 -13.56
CA ARG A 133 3.03 2.43 -14.89
C ARG A 133 4.23 1.61 -15.35
N PHE A 134 5.42 1.91 -14.81
CA PHE A 134 6.69 1.27 -15.19
C PHE A 134 7.24 0.32 -14.12
N LEU A 135 6.78 0.45 -12.88
CA LEU A 135 7.20 -0.40 -11.77
C LEU A 135 6.64 -1.82 -11.94
N PRO A 136 7.44 -2.86 -11.64
CA PRO A 136 6.97 -4.23 -11.68
C PRO A 136 5.84 -4.42 -10.66
N VAL A 137 4.72 -4.97 -11.11
CA VAL A 137 3.57 -5.27 -10.25
C VAL A 137 3.93 -6.41 -9.31
N LEU A 138 4.32 -6.07 -8.09
CA LEU A 138 4.52 -7.03 -7.01
C LEU A 138 3.16 -7.31 -6.36
N THR A 139 2.50 -8.38 -6.80
CA THR A 139 1.22 -8.84 -6.25
C THR A 139 1.33 -9.41 -4.83
N SER A 140 2.53 -9.83 -4.41
CA SER A 140 2.73 -10.36 -3.06
C SER A 140 3.05 -9.26 -2.05
N ASP A 141 2.23 -9.17 -1.01
CA ASP A 141 2.39 -8.18 0.08
C ASP A 141 3.75 -8.29 0.75
N ARG A 142 4.23 -9.52 0.98
CA ARG A 142 5.52 -9.76 1.63
C ARG A 142 6.71 -9.30 0.80
N ALA A 143 6.68 -9.45 -0.53
CA ALA A 143 7.77 -8.99 -1.37
C ALA A 143 7.80 -7.46 -1.44
N ARG A 144 6.62 -6.84 -1.57
CA ARG A 144 6.50 -5.38 -1.55
C ARG A 144 7.01 -4.78 -0.25
N ILE A 145 6.60 -5.31 0.91
CA ILE A 145 7.08 -4.84 2.21
C ILE A 145 8.61 -4.94 2.29
N LYS A 146 9.20 -6.06 1.87
CA LYS A 146 10.67 -6.22 1.86
C LYS A 146 11.37 -5.19 0.98
N VAL A 147 10.86 -4.93 -0.23
CA VAL A 147 11.43 -3.93 -1.15
C VAL A 147 11.28 -2.52 -0.57
N GLN A 148 10.12 -2.18 -0.01
CA GLN A 148 9.89 -0.89 0.66
C GLN A 148 10.86 -0.70 1.84
N PHE A 149 11.07 -1.70 2.68
CA PHE A 149 12.06 -1.64 3.77
C PHE A 149 13.50 -1.51 3.25
N ALA A 150 13.86 -2.27 2.21
CA ALA A 150 15.19 -2.21 1.60
C ALA A 150 15.48 -0.81 1.01
N CYS A 151 14.47 -0.10 0.51
CA CYS A 151 14.60 1.28 0.04
C CYS A 151 14.55 2.33 1.17
N ALA A 152 13.71 2.12 2.19
CA ALA A 152 13.50 3.10 3.25
C ALA A 152 14.66 3.13 4.27
N LEU A 153 15.23 1.97 4.62
CA LEU A 153 16.30 1.88 5.62
C LEU A 153 17.54 2.71 5.23
N PRO A 154 18.08 2.63 4.00
CA PRO A 154 19.20 3.47 3.59
C PRO A 154 18.86 4.96 3.60
N ALA A 155 17.64 5.35 3.21
CA ALA A 155 17.23 6.75 3.21
C ALA A 155 17.10 7.33 4.63
N VAL A 156 16.59 6.53 5.57
CA VAL A 156 16.56 6.89 6.99
C VAL A 156 17.98 6.99 7.55
N ALA A 157 18.82 5.99 7.29
CA ALA A 157 20.23 6.02 7.70
C ALA A 157 20.97 7.24 7.12
N TRP A 158 20.71 7.59 5.86
CA TRP A 158 21.23 8.79 5.23
C TRP A 158 20.85 10.06 5.99
N VAL A 159 19.60 10.20 6.42
CA VAL A 159 19.14 11.36 7.21
C VAL A 159 19.89 11.44 8.53
N PHE A 160 20.11 10.31 9.22
CA PHE A 160 20.93 10.28 10.43
C PHE A 160 22.37 10.71 10.15
N VAL A 161 23.00 10.16 9.10
CA VAL A 161 24.36 10.55 8.71
C VAL A 161 24.42 12.05 8.37
N TYR A 162 23.44 12.56 7.64
CA TYR A 162 23.35 13.97 7.27
C TYR A 162 23.29 14.88 8.51
N PHE A 163 22.37 14.64 9.44
CA PHE A 163 22.19 15.51 10.61
C PHE A 163 23.28 15.39 11.67
N TYR A 164 23.84 14.19 11.88
CA TYR A 164 24.79 13.95 12.97
C TYR A 164 26.25 13.97 12.53
N VAL A 165 26.53 13.69 11.26
CA VAL A 165 27.90 13.61 10.74
C VAL A 165 28.20 14.76 9.80
N ILE A 166 27.32 15.07 8.83
CA ILE A 166 27.67 16.07 7.81
C ILE A 166 27.40 17.49 8.34
N LEU A 167 26.18 17.76 8.77
CA LEU A 167 25.72 19.10 9.15
C LEU A 167 26.58 19.77 10.23
N PRO A 168 27.01 19.07 11.31
CA PRO A 168 27.81 19.70 12.37
C PRO A 168 29.25 20.02 11.95
N HIS A 169 29.76 19.38 10.88
CA HIS A 169 31.13 19.57 10.41
C HIS A 169 31.23 20.65 9.32
N CYS A 170 30.10 21.18 8.84
CA CYS A 170 30.07 22.25 7.85
C CYS A 170 29.84 23.60 8.56
N ASN A 171 30.79 24.52 8.42
CA ASN A 171 30.63 25.91 8.88
C ASN A 171 29.75 26.68 7.88
N LEU A 172 28.44 26.41 7.91
CA LEU A 172 27.45 27.03 7.03
C LEU A 172 26.77 28.20 7.74
N THR A 173 26.44 29.23 6.97
CA THR A 173 25.52 30.28 7.42
C THR A 173 24.11 29.70 7.62
N LEU A 174 23.28 30.39 8.41
CA LEU A 174 21.91 29.92 8.69
C LEU A 174 21.07 29.71 7.42
N GLY A 175 21.29 30.52 6.38
CA GLY A 175 20.63 30.34 5.08
C GLY A 175 21.14 29.11 4.33
N GLU A 176 22.45 28.91 4.25
CA GLU A 176 23.04 27.74 3.59
C GLU A 176 22.62 26.43 4.28
N VAL A 177 22.48 26.45 5.62
CA VAL A 177 21.92 25.32 6.39
C VAL A 177 20.51 24.97 5.94
N VAL A 178 19.64 25.97 5.67
CA VAL A 178 18.28 25.72 5.17
C VAL A 178 18.33 25.03 3.81
N VAL A 179 19.14 25.55 2.87
CA VAL A 179 19.26 24.99 1.51
C VAL A 179 19.85 23.58 1.55
N ALA A 180 20.92 23.37 2.33
CA ALA A 180 21.53 22.07 2.52
C ALA A 180 20.53 21.07 3.12
N THR A 181 19.71 21.51 4.08
CA THR A 181 18.73 20.64 4.74
C THR A 181 17.63 20.22 3.78
N LEU A 182 17.14 21.12 2.93
CA LEU A 182 16.16 20.77 1.89
C LEU A 182 16.69 19.68 0.94
N TRP A 183 17.95 19.79 0.52
CA TRP A 183 18.60 18.75 -0.28
C TRP A 183 18.86 17.46 0.50
N GLY A 184 19.29 17.57 1.76
CA GLY A 184 19.58 16.44 2.63
C GLY A 184 18.38 15.53 2.88
N ILE A 185 17.17 16.10 2.91
CA ILE A 185 15.92 15.35 3.10
C ILE A 185 15.19 14.96 1.81
N ALA A 186 15.63 15.45 0.65
CA ALA A 186 15.06 15.09 -0.66
C ALA A 186 15.02 13.56 -0.93
N PRO A 187 16.00 12.74 -0.49
CA PRO A 187 15.91 11.28 -0.64
C PRO A 187 14.67 10.65 0.02
N LEU A 188 14.17 11.23 1.12
CA LEU A 188 12.92 10.75 1.75
C LEU A 188 11.71 10.98 0.84
N ALA A 189 11.68 12.10 0.13
CA ALA A 189 10.61 12.43 -0.81
C ALA A 189 10.62 11.46 -2.02
N ILE A 190 11.80 11.06 -2.49
CA ILE A 190 11.96 10.03 -3.53
C ILE A 190 11.43 8.68 -3.05
N VAL A 191 11.86 8.22 -1.88
CA VAL A 191 11.39 6.93 -1.33
C VAL A 191 9.88 6.95 -1.13
N GLY A 192 9.32 8.04 -0.57
CA GLY A 192 7.88 8.20 -0.39
C GLY A 192 7.10 8.18 -1.71
N GLY A 193 7.67 8.76 -2.77
CA GLY A 193 7.11 8.68 -4.12
C GLY A 193 7.10 7.25 -4.66
N ILE A 194 8.20 6.52 -4.52
CA ILE A 194 8.33 5.13 -4.99
C ILE A 194 7.37 4.20 -4.24
N THR A 195 7.30 4.29 -2.92
CA THR A 195 6.41 3.42 -2.11
C THR A 195 4.94 3.63 -2.49
N ASN A 196 4.52 4.89 -2.61
CA ASN A 196 3.18 5.23 -3.05
C ASN A 196 2.91 4.75 -4.49
N GLY A 197 3.89 4.83 -5.39
CA GLY A 197 3.78 4.31 -6.75
C GLY A 197 3.62 2.79 -6.83
N MET A 198 4.36 2.04 -6.00
CA MET A 198 4.22 0.59 -5.90
C MET A 198 2.84 0.17 -5.36
N ASP A 199 2.33 0.90 -4.36
CA ASP A 199 1.01 0.64 -3.77
C ASP A 199 -0.15 0.92 -4.74
N GLU A 200 0.02 1.92 -5.59
CA GLU A 200 -0.92 2.25 -6.66
C GLU A 200 -0.87 1.21 -7.79
N ALA A 201 0.32 0.80 -8.23
CA ALA A 201 0.50 -0.22 -9.28
C ALA A 201 -0.17 -1.55 -8.92
N ALA A 202 0.07 -2.01 -7.69
CA ALA A 202 -0.55 -3.23 -7.18
C ALA A 202 -2.08 -3.11 -7.08
N TYR A 203 -2.61 -1.95 -6.70
CA TYR A 203 -4.05 -1.73 -6.62
C TYR A 203 -4.74 -1.78 -7.99
N ILE A 204 -4.13 -1.12 -8.99
CA ILE A 204 -4.65 -1.15 -10.35
C ILE A 204 -4.71 -2.59 -10.84
N SER A 205 -3.69 -3.40 -10.57
CA SER A 205 -3.65 -4.80 -11.00
C SER A 205 -4.71 -5.70 -10.34
N THR A 206 -5.05 -5.46 -9.07
CA THR A 206 -6.05 -6.28 -8.37
C THR A 206 -7.48 -5.91 -8.73
N HIS A 207 -7.71 -4.68 -9.18
CA HIS A 207 -9.04 -4.18 -9.58
C HIS A 207 -9.31 -4.25 -11.08
N SER A 208 -8.28 -4.37 -11.92
CA SER A 208 -8.46 -4.64 -13.36
C SER A 208 -8.72 -6.12 -13.67
N ALA A 209 -8.39 -7.02 -12.73
CA ALA A 209 -8.59 -8.46 -12.84
C ALA A 209 -9.94 -8.96 -12.27
N SER A 210 -10.79 -8.05 -11.76
CA SER A 210 -12.14 -8.34 -11.21
C SER A 210 -13.25 -7.80 -12.11
#